data_AF-A0A0F9IFA1-F1
#
_entry.id   AF-A0A0F9IFA1-F1
#
_cell.length_a   1.000
_cell.length_b   1.000
_cell.length_c   1.000
_cell.angle_alpha   90.00
_cell.angle_beta   90.00
_cell.angle_gamma   90.00
#
_symmetry.space_group_name_H-M   'P 1'
#
loop_
_entity.id
_entity.type
_entity.pdbx_description
1 polymer ?
#
loop_
_entity_poly.entity_id
_entity_poly.type
_entity_poly.pdbx_seq_one_letter_code
_entity_poly.pdbx_strand_id
1 'polypeptide(L)'
;MPSNSKEDRAAHSKKYYEANKEEISKRRKKRYWSTHKKKINTASKEWRGKNKERVKEYNIKYRKANKGRIREQRKGYCLANKEKIKEYQQSNREGINKQIQHRWETDPFFRLNCILKTAIATSIRGNKNGHRWETLVNYNLRQLKNHLQKKFQPGMSWENYGKWHIDHIIPIKYGDPSLEEVANRLHYTNTQPLWGSDNISKGNRSIG
;
A
#
# COMPACT_ATOMS: atom_id res chain seq x y z
N MET A 1 -21.09 73.78 19.35
CA MET A 1 -21.30 72.31 19.36
C MET A 1 -21.38 71.85 17.90
N PRO A 2 -20.32 71.31 17.28
CA PRO A 2 -20.39 70.96 15.87
C PRO A 2 -21.31 69.74 15.70
N SER A 3 -22.40 69.98 14.97
CA SER A 3 -23.39 69.00 14.54
C SER A 3 -22.69 67.86 13.79
N ASN A 4 -22.53 66.72 14.46
CA ASN A 4 -21.99 65.49 13.90
C ASN A 4 -22.96 64.96 12.82
N SER A 5 -22.70 65.30 11.56
CA SER A 5 -23.62 65.06 10.45
C SER A 5 -23.76 63.55 10.19
N LYS A 6 -24.92 63.13 9.66
CA LYS A 6 -25.18 61.74 9.27
C LYS A 6 -24.13 61.21 8.30
N GLU A 7 -23.56 62.10 7.48
CA GLU A 7 -22.55 61.80 6.48
C GLU A 7 -21.18 61.50 7.11
N ASP A 8 -20.79 62.24 8.15
CA ASP A 8 -19.54 62.00 8.89
C ASP A 8 -19.52 60.63 9.57
N ARG A 9 -20.67 60.20 10.11
CA ARG A 9 -20.85 58.87 10.71
C ARG A 9 -20.78 57.75 9.67
N ALA A 10 -21.36 57.98 8.49
CA ALA A 10 -21.33 57.01 7.39
C ALA A 10 -19.91 56.84 6.82
N ALA A 11 -19.18 57.94 6.64
CA ALA A 11 -17.79 57.94 6.19
C ALA A 11 -16.87 57.23 7.20
N HIS A 12 -17.05 57.50 8.50
CA HIS A 12 -16.30 56.83 9.57
C HIS A 12 -16.58 55.33 9.63
N SER A 13 -17.85 54.92 9.52
CA SER A 13 -18.26 53.51 9.49
C SER A 13 -17.69 52.76 8.29
N LYS A 14 -17.68 53.38 7.10
CA LYS A 14 -17.09 52.83 5.88
C LYS A 14 -15.59 52.60 6.03
N LYS A 15 -14.85 53.60 6.53
CA LYS A 15 -13.40 53.51 6.77
C LYS A 15 -13.06 52.41 7.78
N TYR A 16 -13.84 52.29 8.86
CA TYR A 16 -13.69 51.20 9.82
C TYR A 16 -13.93 49.83 9.19
N TYR A 17 -14.99 49.68 8.39
CA TYR A 17 -15.30 48.43 7.70
C TYR A 17 -14.19 48.04 6.72
N GLU A 18 -13.70 48.98 5.90
CA GLU A 18 -12.62 48.73 4.94
C GLU A 18 -11.32 48.28 5.61
N ALA A 19 -10.94 48.94 6.72
CA ALA A 19 -9.75 48.59 7.49
C ALA A 19 -9.86 47.24 8.22
N ASN A 20 -11.07 46.78 8.54
CA ASN A 20 -11.30 45.57 9.35
C ASN A 20 -12.03 44.45 8.60
N LYS A 21 -12.26 44.58 7.29
CA LYS A 21 -13.10 43.67 6.49
C LYS A 21 -12.69 42.21 6.60
N GLU A 22 -11.39 41.93 6.64
CA GLU A 22 -10.86 40.56 6.73
C GLU A 22 -11.15 39.93 8.09
N GLU A 23 -10.90 40.66 9.18
CA GLU A 23 -11.17 40.18 10.54
C GLU A 23 -12.67 40.05 10.81
N ILE A 24 -13.48 41.00 10.33
CA ILE A 24 -14.94 40.90 10.36
C ILE A 24 -15.40 39.65 9.60
N SER A 25 -14.83 39.37 8.42
CA SER A 25 -15.14 38.19 7.62
C SER A 25 -14.72 36.89 8.32
N LYS A 26 -13.51 36.80 8.87
CA LYS A 26 -13.03 35.65 9.65
C LYS A 26 -13.92 35.38 10.85
N ARG A 27 -14.26 36.41 11.64
CA ARG A 27 -15.14 36.30 12.80
C ARG A 27 -16.55 35.84 12.41
N ARG A 28 -17.12 36.39 11.34
CA ARG A 28 -18.42 35.97 10.80
C ARG A 28 -18.40 34.51 10.36
N LYS A 29 -17.38 34.08 9.60
CA LYS A 29 -17.20 32.68 9.17
C LYS A 29 -17.07 31.74 10.37
N LYS A 30 -16.27 32.11 11.38
CA LYS A 30 -16.12 31.32 12.62
C LYS A 30 -17.42 31.18 13.38
N ARG A 31 -18.17 32.28 13.54
CA ARG A 31 -19.50 32.28 14.19
C ARG A 31 -20.48 31.40 13.43
N TYR A 32 -20.57 31.57 12.11
CA TYR A 32 -21.44 30.79 11.24
C TYR A 32 -21.10 29.30 11.32
N TRP A 33 -19.82 28.94 11.21
CA TRP A 33 -19.37 27.56 11.37
C TRP A 33 -19.74 27.02 12.75
N SER A 34 -19.50 27.75 13.83
CA SER A 34 -19.82 27.31 15.19
C SER A 34 -21.31 26.97 15.36
N THR A 35 -22.20 27.84 14.85
CA THR A 35 -23.65 27.66 14.99
C THR A 35 -24.24 26.64 14.01
N HIS A 36 -23.58 26.41 12.86
CA HIS A 36 -24.10 25.53 11.80
C HIS A 36 -23.30 24.23 11.62
N LYS A 37 -22.21 24.01 12.37
CA LYS A 37 -21.30 22.85 12.22
C LYS A 37 -22.05 21.53 12.19
N LYS A 38 -22.99 21.32 13.12
CA LYS A 38 -23.78 20.09 13.18
C LYS A 38 -24.59 19.87 11.90
N LYS A 39 -25.36 20.89 11.47
CA LYS A 39 -26.17 20.85 10.25
C LYS A 39 -25.33 20.65 8.98
N ILE A 40 -24.20 21.36 8.89
CA ILE A 40 -23.29 21.22 7.74
C ILE A 40 -22.68 19.82 7.70
N ASN A 41 -22.28 19.29 8.86
CA ASN A 41 -21.69 17.95 8.95
C ASN A 41 -22.70 16.85 8.62
N THR A 42 -23.96 16.97 9.09
CA THR A 42 -25.01 16.00 8.77
C THR A 42 -25.34 16.03 7.27
N ALA A 43 -25.61 17.21 6.71
CA ALA A 43 -25.86 17.35 5.27
C ALA A 43 -24.68 16.85 4.43
N SER A 44 -23.44 17.14 4.84
CA SER A 44 -22.24 16.63 4.17
C SER A 44 -22.11 15.11 4.28
N LYS A 45 -22.49 14.51 5.42
CA LYS A 45 -22.45 13.06 5.61
C LYS A 45 -23.50 12.38 4.74
N GLU A 46 -24.72 12.91 4.70
CA GLU A 46 -25.81 12.42 3.84
C GLU A 46 -25.44 12.53 2.36
N TRP A 47 -24.90 13.67 1.94
CA TRP A 47 -24.43 13.86 0.57
C TRP A 47 -23.32 12.87 0.21
N ARG A 48 -22.32 12.68 1.10
CA ARG A 48 -21.25 11.70 0.89
C ARG A 48 -21.79 10.27 0.80
N GLY A 49 -22.81 9.94 1.60
CA GLY A 49 -23.50 8.65 1.55
C GLY A 49 -24.18 8.43 0.21
N LYS A 50 -25.05 9.36 -0.21
CA LYS A 50 -25.80 9.30 -1.48
C LYS A 50 -24.90 9.34 -2.71
N ASN A 51 -23.72 9.95 -2.62
CA ASN A 51 -22.80 10.13 -3.74
C ASN A 51 -21.52 9.28 -3.63
N LYS A 52 -21.52 8.24 -2.79
CA LYS A 52 -20.33 7.42 -2.52
C LYS A 52 -19.71 6.84 -3.80
N GLU A 53 -20.52 6.24 -4.67
CA GLU A 53 -20.03 5.64 -5.92
C GLU A 53 -19.56 6.71 -6.91
N ARG A 54 -20.32 7.80 -7.07
CA ARG A 54 -19.89 8.94 -7.90
C ARG A 54 -18.53 9.49 -7.48
N VAL A 55 -18.29 9.64 -6.18
CA VAL A 55 -17.02 10.12 -5.64
C VAL A 55 -15.90 9.10 -5.89
N LYS A 56 -16.17 7.80 -5.72
CA LYS A 56 -15.19 6.74 -6.03
C LYS A 56 -14.80 6.77 -7.50
N GLU A 57 -15.76 6.82 -8.42
CA GLU A 57 -15.50 6.87 -9.86
C GLU A 57 -14.71 8.11 -10.25
N TYR A 58 -15.11 9.29 -9.76
CA TYR A 58 -14.36 10.52 -9.95
C TYR A 58 -12.92 10.39 -9.45
N ASN A 59 -12.72 9.84 -8.25
CA ASN A 59 -11.39 9.63 -7.68
C ASN A 59 -10.55 8.64 -8.50
N ILE A 60 -11.14 7.58 -9.03
CA ILE A 60 -10.46 6.64 -9.93
C ILE A 60 -9.99 7.37 -11.20
N LYS A 61 -10.89 8.12 -11.84
CA LYS A 61 -10.57 8.93 -13.04
C LYS A 61 -9.46 9.95 -12.76
N TYR A 62 -9.59 10.70 -11.67
CA TYR A 62 -8.61 11.69 -11.24
C TYR A 62 -7.25 11.05 -10.98
N ARG A 63 -7.19 9.95 -10.22
CA ARG A 63 -5.92 9.23 -9.93
C ARG A 63 -5.27 8.70 -11.20
N LYS A 64 -6.05 8.21 -12.17
CA LYS A 64 -5.54 7.73 -13.46
C LYS A 64 -4.95 8.89 -14.26
N ALA A 65 -5.69 9.98 -14.43
CA ALA A 65 -5.25 11.16 -15.19
C ALA A 65 -4.06 11.88 -14.54
N ASN A 66 -3.94 11.83 -13.21
CA ASN A 66 -2.92 12.58 -12.46
C ASN A 66 -1.81 11.68 -11.88
N LYS A 67 -1.66 10.45 -12.38
CA LYS A 67 -0.73 9.45 -11.82
C LYS A 67 0.71 9.97 -11.70
N GLY A 68 1.20 10.72 -12.69
CA GLY A 68 2.53 11.33 -12.69
C GLY A 68 2.68 12.37 -11.59
N ARG A 69 1.80 13.38 -11.59
CA ARG A 69 1.77 14.45 -10.58
C ARG A 69 1.69 13.91 -9.15
N ILE A 70 0.80 12.95 -8.91
CA ILE A 70 0.64 12.33 -7.58
C ILE A 70 1.94 11.62 -7.15
N ARG A 71 2.61 10.93 -8.07
CA ARG A 71 3.88 10.25 -7.79
C ARG A 71 4.97 11.25 -7.42
N GLU A 72 5.07 12.34 -8.15
CA GLU A 72 6.07 13.38 -7.92
C GLU A 72 5.85 14.10 -6.61
N GLN A 73 4.60 14.50 -6.31
CA GLN A 73 4.25 15.10 -5.03
C GLN A 73 4.58 14.17 -3.85
N ARG A 74 4.28 12.87 -3.97
CA ARG A 74 4.64 11.88 -2.93
C ARG A 74 6.15 11.75 -2.77
N LYS A 75 6.91 11.76 -3.87
CA LYS A 75 8.37 11.73 -3.84
C LYS A 75 8.91 12.95 -3.10
N GLY A 76 8.44 14.15 -3.45
CA GLY A 76 8.82 15.40 -2.77
C GLY A 76 8.52 15.37 -1.27
N TYR A 77 7.32 14.91 -0.89
CA TYR A 77 6.95 14.75 0.52
C TYR A 77 7.88 13.78 1.27
N CYS A 78 8.15 12.61 0.70
CA CYS A 78 9.04 11.61 1.32
C CYS A 78 10.46 12.13 1.48
N LEU A 79 10.98 12.90 0.52
CA LEU A 79 12.31 13.50 0.59
C LEU A 79 12.36 14.60 1.66
N ALA A 80 11.41 15.53 1.65
CA ALA A 80 11.37 16.65 2.59
C ALA A 80 11.11 16.21 4.05
N ASN A 81 10.46 15.06 4.25
CA ASN A 81 10.11 14.56 5.58
C ASN A 81 10.82 13.25 5.94
N LYS A 82 11.94 12.94 5.28
CA LYS A 82 12.67 11.67 5.44
C LYS A 82 12.96 11.33 6.91
N GLU A 83 13.47 12.28 7.68
CA GLU A 83 13.84 12.05 9.09
C GLU A 83 12.60 11.88 9.98
N LYS A 84 11.55 12.69 9.78
CA LYS A 84 10.27 12.52 10.50
C LYS A 84 9.63 11.15 10.22
N ILE A 85 9.72 10.67 8.99
CA ILE A 85 9.21 9.34 8.61
C ILE A 85 10.00 8.24 9.34
N LYS A 86 11.32 8.35 9.40
CA LYS A 86 12.16 7.39 10.14
C LYS A 86 11.87 7.42 11.64
N GLU A 87 11.79 8.59 12.24
CA GLU A 87 11.49 8.77 13.66
C GLU A 87 10.13 8.15 14.02
N TYR A 88 9.11 8.39 13.19
CA TYR A 88 7.81 7.75 13.34
C TYR A 88 7.91 6.22 13.24
N GLN A 89 8.64 5.69 12.25
CA GLN A 89 8.84 4.25 12.10
C GLN A 89 9.57 3.62 13.29
N GLN A 90 10.56 4.32 13.85
CA GLN A 90 11.34 3.85 14.99
C GLN A 90 10.50 3.85 16.27
N SER A 91 9.82 4.95 16.57
CA SER A 91 8.95 5.09 17.74
C SER A 91 7.76 4.14 17.72
N ASN A 92 7.26 3.79 16.53
CA ASN A 92 6.11 2.88 16.35
C ASN A 92 6.53 1.46 15.93
N ARG A 93 7.82 1.11 16.05
CA ARG A 93 8.39 -0.13 15.52
C ARG A 93 7.67 -1.37 16.03
N GLU A 94 7.37 -1.41 17.33
CA GLU A 94 6.69 -2.56 17.94
C GLU A 94 5.27 -2.75 17.37
N GLY A 95 4.49 -1.68 17.26
CA GLY A 95 3.16 -1.73 16.66
C GLY A 95 3.18 -2.15 15.20
N ILE A 96 4.14 -1.62 14.43
CA ILE A 96 4.36 -2.01 13.02
C ILE A 96 4.70 -3.51 12.94
N ASN A 97 5.60 -3.99 13.80
CA ASN A 97 5.99 -5.41 13.83
C ASN A 97 4.81 -6.31 14.21
N LYS A 98 4.01 -5.94 15.22
CA LYS A 98 2.80 -6.68 15.61
C LYS A 98 1.80 -6.78 14.45
N GLN A 99 1.60 -5.71 13.70
CA GLN A 99 0.74 -5.73 12.51
C GLN A 99 1.30 -6.62 11.39
N ILE A 100 2.62 -6.59 11.16
CA ILE A 100 3.27 -7.45 10.17
C ILE A 100 3.16 -8.92 10.59
N GLN A 101 3.38 -9.23 11.86
CA GLN A 101 3.25 -10.57 12.41
C GLN A 101 1.81 -11.09 12.30
N HIS A 102 0.83 -10.29 12.69
CA HIS A 102 -0.58 -10.66 12.55
C HIS A 102 -0.93 -10.98 11.09
N ARG A 103 -0.47 -10.15 10.13
CA ARG A 103 -0.66 -10.44 8.70
C ARG A 103 0.09 -11.70 8.24
N TRP A 104 1.27 -11.96 8.79
CA TRP A 104 2.03 -13.18 8.49
C TRP A 104 1.28 -14.45 8.89
N GLU A 105 0.60 -14.41 10.03
CA GLU A 105 -0.17 -15.53 10.57
C GLU A 105 -1.54 -15.69 9.89
N THR A 106 -2.20 -14.60 9.55
CA THR A 106 -3.59 -14.60 9.04
C THR A 106 -3.74 -14.51 7.53
N ASP A 107 -2.72 -14.04 6.81
CA ASP A 107 -2.73 -13.89 5.35
C ASP A 107 -1.65 -14.77 4.72
N PRO A 108 -1.99 -16.03 4.35
CA PRO A 108 -1.08 -16.95 3.68
C PRO A 108 -0.44 -16.38 2.41
N PHE A 109 -1.13 -15.48 1.70
CA PHE A 109 -0.61 -14.85 0.49
C PHE A 109 0.44 -13.78 0.81
N PHE A 110 0.22 -12.99 1.86
CA PHE A 110 1.23 -12.08 2.36
C PHE A 110 2.49 -12.83 2.75
N ARG A 111 2.34 -13.93 3.49
CA ARG A 111 3.46 -14.78 3.89
C ARG A 111 4.21 -15.37 2.69
N LEU A 112 3.49 -16.00 1.77
CA LEU A 112 4.04 -16.55 0.53
C LEU A 112 4.85 -15.50 -0.24
N ASN A 113 4.27 -14.32 -0.43
CA ASN A 113 4.91 -13.24 -1.16
C ASN A 113 6.19 -12.74 -0.47
N CYS A 114 6.20 -12.66 0.86
CA CYS A 114 7.38 -12.29 1.63
C CYS A 114 8.51 -13.34 1.51
N ILE A 115 8.16 -14.62 1.57
CA ILE A 115 9.11 -15.73 1.39
C ILE A 115 9.71 -15.67 -0.02
N LEU A 116 8.88 -15.66 -1.06
CA LEU A 116 9.33 -15.64 -2.46
C LEU A 116 10.17 -14.40 -2.78
N LYS A 117 9.74 -13.22 -2.34
CA LYS A 117 10.48 -11.97 -2.55
C LYS A 117 11.89 -12.09 -1.95
N THR A 118 12.01 -12.64 -0.75
CA THR A 118 13.29 -12.80 -0.05
C THR A 118 14.16 -13.87 -0.71
N ALA A 119 13.58 -15.03 -1.03
CA ALA A 119 14.27 -16.13 -1.71
C ALA A 119 14.84 -15.68 -3.06
N ILE A 120 14.01 -15.05 -3.90
CA ILE A 120 14.43 -14.58 -5.22
C ILE A 120 15.43 -13.44 -5.10
N ALA A 121 15.22 -12.47 -4.19
CA ALA A 121 16.20 -11.40 -3.98
C ALA A 121 17.57 -11.93 -3.52
N THR A 122 17.59 -13.05 -2.81
CA THR A 122 18.83 -13.71 -2.37
C THR A 122 19.49 -14.48 -3.51
N SER A 123 18.72 -15.16 -4.38
CA SER A 123 19.26 -15.92 -5.51
C SER A 123 19.86 -15.04 -6.61
N ILE A 124 19.40 -13.79 -6.75
CA ILE A 124 19.87 -12.83 -7.76
C ILE A 124 20.70 -11.67 -7.18
N ARG A 125 21.18 -11.79 -5.92
CA ARG A 125 21.88 -10.71 -5.22
C ARG A 125 23.04 -10.19 -6.08
N GLY A 126 23.14 -8.86 -6.24
CA GLY A 126 24.14 -8.21 -7.11
C GLY A 126 23.71 -8.02 -8.56
N ASN A 127 22.88 -8.91 -9.11
CA ASN A 127 22.48 -8.90 -10.53
C ASN A 127 21.07 -8.31 -10.79
N LYS A 128 20.44 -7.77 -9.74
CA LYS A 128 19.04 -7.29 -9.83
C LYS A 128 18.89 -5.99 -10.61
N ASN A 129 19.93 -5.14 -10.69
CA ASN A 129 19.92 -3.84 -11.39
C ASN A 129 18.65 -2.99 -11.16
N GLY A 130 18.07 -3.05 -9.95
CA GLY A 130 16.82 -2.34 -9.61
C GLY A 130 15.54 -2.93 -10.20
N HIS A 131 15.61 -4.02 -10.98
CA HIS A 131 14.45 -4.67 -11.58
C HIS A 131 13.57 -5.38 -10.53
N ARG A 132 12.28 -5.51 -10.86
CA ARG A 132 11.35 -6.33 -10.09
C ARG A 132 11.69 -7.80 -10.26
N TRP A 133 11.46 -8.61 -9.22
CA TRP A 133 11.79 -10.03 -9.30
C TRP A 133 10.93 -10.74 -10.35
N GLU A 134 9.67 -10.32 -10.52
CA GLU A 134 8.76 -10.88 -11.52
C GLU A 134 9.30 -10.71 -12.94
N THR A 135 10.04 -9.63 -13.20
CA THR A 135 10.68 -9.36 -14.50
C THR A 135 11.84 -10.32 -14.76
N LEU A 136 12.51 -10.80 -13.71
CA LEU A 136 13.70 -11.64 -13.82
C LEU A 136 13.35 -13.12 -13.97
N VAL A 137 12.24 -13.56 -13.38
CA VAL A 137 11.78 -14.95 -13.47
C VAL A 137 10.66 -15.16 -14.50
N ASN A 138 10.22 -14.08 -15.16
CA ASN A 138 9.20 -14.08 -16.20
C ASN A 138 7.83 -14.70 -15.79
N TYR A 139 7.46 -14.57 -14.52
CA TYR A 139 6.13 -14.89 -14.02
C TYR A 139 5.74 -14.00 -12.84
N ASN A 140 4.44 -13.97 -12.51
CA ASN A 140 3.92 -13.22 -11.36
C ASN A 140 3.31 -14.13 -10.29
N LEU A 141 3.07 -13.57 -9.10
CA LEU A 141 2.50 -14.28 -7.95
C LEU A 141 1.17 -15.00 -8.26
N ARG A 142 0.33 -14.43 -9.13
CA ARG A 142 -0.96 -15.03 -9.51
C ARG A 142 -0.75 -16.30 -10.34
N GLN A 143 0.23 -16.32 -11.25
CA GLN A 143 0.57 -17.51 -12.04
C GLN A 143 1.06 -18.64 -11.13
N LEU A 144 2.03 -18.37 -10.25
CA LEU A 144 2.52 -19.35 -9.28
C LEU A 144 1.40 -19.86 -8.37
N LYS A 145 0.56 -18.97 -7.84
CA LYS A 145 -0.60 -19.34 -7.01
C LYS A 145 -1.52 -20.32 -7.76
N ASN A 146 -1.93 -19.96 -8.97
CA ASN A 146 -2.83 -20.79 -9.76
C ASN A 146 -2.20 -22.15 -10.11
N HIS A 147 -0.88 -22.17 -10.39
CA HIS A 147 -0.13 -23.40 -10.64
C HIS A 147 -0.10 -24.32 -9.43
N LEU A 148 0.27 -23.80 -8.25
CA LEU A 148 0.33 -24.58 -7.01
C LEU A 148 -1.05 -25.10 -6.59
N GLN A 149 -2.08 -24.26 -6.67
CA GLN A 149 -3.44 -24.64 -6.29
C GLN A 149 -3.99 -25.79 -7.15
N LYS A 150 -3.62 -25.85 -8.44
CA LYS A 150 -3.97 -26.97 -9.33
C LYS A 150 -3.28 -28.28 -8.95
N LYS A 151 -2.19 -28.22 -8.18
CA LYS A 151 -1.38 -29.37 -7.76
C LYS A 151 -1.62 -29.78 -6.29
N PHE A 152 -2.58 -29.16 -5.60
CA PHE A 152 -2.87 -29.49 -4.21
C PHE A 152 -3.28 -30.96 -4.06
N GLN A 153 -2.66 -31.63 -3.10
CA GLN A 153 -3.01 -32.98 -2.67
C GLN A 153 -4.20 -32.93 -1.69
N PRO A 154 -4.88 -34.08 -1.44
CA PRO A 154 -5.96 -34.14 -0.46
C PRO A 154 -5.57 -33.52 0.88
N GLY A 155 -6.41 -32.60 1.37
CA GLY A 155 -6.17 -31.87 2.62
C GLY A 155 -5.30 -30.61 2.50
N MET A 156 -4.68 -30.33 1.35
CA MET A 156 -3.95 -29.07 1.14
C MET A 156 -4.90 -27.91 0.80
N SER A 157 -4.65 -26.76 1.40
CA SER A 157 -5.38 -25.53 1.13
C SER A 157 -4.49 -24.30 1.36
N TRP A 158 -4.92 -23.12 0.95
CA TRP A 158 -4.14 -21.91 1.24
C TRP A 158 -4.19 -21.58 2.73
N GLU A 159 -5.30 -21.90 3.39
CA GLU A 159 -5.59 -21.70 4.80
C GLU A 159 -4.61 -22.47 5.69
N ASN A 160 -4.13 -23.64 5.23
CA ASN A 160 -3.14 -24.44 5.95
C ASN A 160 -1.73 -24.40 5.33
N TYR A 161 -1.46 -23.43 4.46
CA TYR A 161 -0.10 -23.16 4.00
C TYR A 161 0.84 -23.11 5.20
N GLY A 162 2.05 -23.64 5.08
CA GLY A 162 3.02 -23.77 6.18
C GLY A 162 2.98 -25.13 6.86
N LYS A 163 1.86 -25.86 6.78
CA LYS A 163 1.89 -27.32 6.94
C LYS A 163 2.46 -28.01 5.70
N TRP A 164 2.22 -27.41 4.53
CA TRP A 164 2.88 -27.76 3.27
C TRP A 164 3.76 -26.60 2.79
N HIS A 165 4.80 -26.94 2.04
CA HIS A 165 5.84 -26.06 1.53
C HIS A 165 5.83 -26.02 0.01
N ILE A 166 6.46 -25.00 -0.57
CA ILE A 166 6.77 -24.98 -2.00
C ILE A 166 8.07 -25.74 -2.19
N ASP A 167 7.99 -26.85 -2.90
CA ASP A 167 9.12 -27.65 -3.32
C ASP A 167 9.45 -27.38 -4.80
N HIS A 168 10.72 -27.56 -5.16
CA HIS A 168 11.15 -27.61 -6.55
C HIS A 168 11.25 -29.08 -6.97
N ILE A 169 10.50 -29.47 -8.01
CA ILE A 169 10.47 -30.84 -8.53
C ILE A 169 11.90 -31.30 -8.82
N ILE A 170 12.63 -30.51 -9.61
CA ILE A 170 14.08 -30.59 -9.75
C ILE A 170 14.70 -29.55 -8.81
N PRO A 171 15.44 -29.97 -7.76
CA PRO A 171 16.07 -29.03 -6.85
C PRO A 171 17.01 -28.06 -7.57
N ILE A 172 17.05 -26.80 -7.11
CA ILE A 172 17.80 -25.72 -7.75
C ILE A 172 19.28 -26.07 -7.95
N LYS A 173 19.88 -26.82 -7.02
CA LYS A 173 21.31 -27.18 -7.03
C LYS A 173 21.58 -28.67 -7.29
N TYR A 174 20.59 -29.39 -7.80
CA TYR A 174 20.76 -30.81 -8.12
C TYR A 174 21.74 -31.01 -9.29
N GLY A 175 22.78 -31.83 -9.11
CA GLY A 175 23.70 -32.21 -10.18
C GLY A 175 24.56 -31.08 -10.76
N ASP A 176 24.96 -30.12 -9.92
CA ASP A 176 25.82 -28.97 -10.29
C ASP A 176 25.41 -28.22 -11.58
N PRO A 177 24.24 -27.56 -11.58
CA PRO A 177 23.67 -26.99 -12.79
C PRO A 177 24.37 -25.72 -13.25
N SER A 178 24.38 -25.53 -14.57
CA SER A 178 24.71 -24.26 -15.22
C SER A 178 23.75 -23.13 -14.79
N LEU A 179 24.15 -21.88 -15.03
CA LEU A 179 23.32 -20.71 -14.73
C LEU A 179 21.97 -20.73 -15.48
N GLU A 180 21.96 -21.24 -16.72
CA GLU A 180 20.74 -21.36 -17.51
C GLU A 180 19.78 -22.40 -16.91
N GLU A 181 20.30 -23.55 -16.50
CA GLU A 181 19.50 -24.57 -15.81
C GLU A 181 18.96 -24.08 -14.48
N VAL A 182 19.75 -23.33 -13.71
CA VAL A 182 19.28 -22.69 -12.47
C VAL A 182 18.13 -21.72 -12.77
N ALA A 183 18.24 -20.90 -13.82
CA ALA A 183 17.19 -19.98 -14.22
C ALA A 183 15.90 -20.73 -14.61
N ASN A 184 16.02 -21.80 -15.38
CA ASN A 184 14.89 -22.66 -15.76
C ASN A 184 14.24 -23.33 -14.54
N ARG A 185 15.04 -23.79 -13.57
CA ARG A 185 14.55 -24.42 -12.34
C ARG A 185 13.85 -23.43 -11.39
N LEU A 186 14.12 -22.14 -11.50
CA LEU A 186 13.42 -21.08 -10.74
C LEU A 186 12.04 -20.73 -11.32
N HIS A 187 11.70 -21.25 -12.51
CA HIS A 187 10.40 -21.03 -13.11
C HIS A 187 9.29 -21.77 -12.34
N TYR A 188 8.11 -21.16 -12.24
CA TYR A 188 7.00 -21.68 -11.43
C TYR A 188 6.55 -23.09 -11.85
N THR A 189 6.75 -23.49 -13.11
CA THR A 189 6.38 -24.84 -13.59
C THR A 189 7.17 -25.94 -12.92
N ASN A 190 8.41 -25.67 -12.47
CA ASN A 190 9.24 -26.58 -11.69
C ASN A 190 8.86 -26.60 -10.19
N THR A 191 7.77 -25.93 -9.79
CA THR A 191 7.31 -25.94 -8.39
C THR A 191 6.15 -26.91 -8.17
N GLN A 192 6.06 -27.45 -6.96
CA GLN A 192 4.96 -28.27 -6.48
C GLN A 192 4.67 -28.02 -5.00
N PRO A 193 3.41 -28.16 -4.56
CA PRO A 193 3.09 -28.21 -3.15
C PRO A 193 3.47 -29.59 -2.59
N LEU A 194 4.18 -29.61 -1.47
CA LEU A 194 4.59 -30.84 -0.80
C LEU A 194 4.40 -30.66 0.70
N TRP A 195 3.90 -31.67 1.42
CA TRP A 195 3.80 -31.58 2.88
C TRP A 195 5.17 -31.29 3.49
N GLY A 196 5.18 -30.52 4.58
CA GLY A 196 6.44 -30.03 5.16
C GLY A 196 7.38 -31.17 5.55
N SER A 197 6.83 -32.24 6.15
CA SER A 197 7.54 -33.47 6.48
C SER A 197 8.20 -34.10 5.25
N ASP A 198 7.44 -34.20 4.16
CA ASP A 198 7.85 -34.88 2.93
C ASP A 198 8.91 -34.07 2.20
N ASN A 199 8.77 -32.74 2.20
CA ASN A 199 9.77 -31.83 1.62
C ASN A 199 11.10 -31.87 2.38
N ILE A 200 11.04 -31.88 3.72
CA ILE A 200 12.23 -32.02 4.57
C ILE A 200 12.91 -33.37 4.29
N SER A 201 12.13 -34.45 4.20
CA SER A 201 12.63 -35.78 3.87
C SER A 201 13.25 -35.84 2.47
N LYS A 202 12.63 -35.20 1.46
CA LYS A 202 13.13 -35.16 0.07
C LYS A 202 14.53 -34.55 -0.02
N GLY A 203 14.76 -33.41 0.64
CA GLY A 203 16.05 -32.70 0.59
C GLY A 203 16.43 -32.25 -0.82
N ASN A 204 17.71 -32.32 -1.17
CA ASN A 204 18.24 -31.94 -2.50
C ASN A 204 18.14 -33.09 -3.53
N ARG A 205 17.19 -34.01 -3.41
CA ARG A 205 17.00 -35.12 -4.36
C ARG A 205 15.91 -34.78 -5.36
N SER A 206 16.11 -35.10 -6.64
CA SER A 206 15.01 -35.17 -7.61
C SER A 206 14.33 -36.52 -7.46
N ILE A 207 13.04 -36.52 -7.18
CA ILE A 207 12.23 -37.74 -7.29
C ILE A 207 11.71 -37.70 -8.73
N GLY A 208 12.31 -38.54 -9.57
CA GLY A 208 11.85 -38.79 -10.94
C GLY A 208 10.69 -39.77 -10.94
#